data_AF-A0A2P5VTL1-F1
#
_entry.id   AF-A0A2P5VTL1-F1
#
_cell.length_a   1.000
_cell.length_b   1.000
_cell.length_c   1.000
_cell.angle_alpha   90.00
_cell.angle_beta   90.00
_cell.angle_gamma   90.00
#
_symmetry.space_group_name_H-M   'P 1'
#
loop_
_entity.id
_entity.type
_entity.pdbx_description
1 polymer ?
#
loop_
_entity_poly.entity_id
_entity_poly.type
_entity_poly.pdbx_seq_one_letter_code
_entity_poly.pdbx_strand_id
1 'polypeptide(L)'
;MLGESLYPLVERLERDSAAKVTGMLLEMDQTEVLHLLESPEALKAKVAEAMEVLRSVAAQQQANNPADRLASLSLNDNLVKLVKIRLLKQGFDLFKSP
;
A
#
# COMPACT_ATOMS: atom_id res chain seq x y z
N MET A 1 -8.99 -13.20 23.47
CA MET A 1 -10.44 -13.05 23.68
C MET A 1 -11.00 -11.73 23.13
N LEU A 2 -10.36 -10.57 23.30
CA LEU A 2 -10.91 -9.30 22.76
C LEU A 2 -10.94 -9.24 21.22
N GLY A 3 -9.96 -9.84 20.55
CA GLY A 3 -9.91 -9.90 19.09
C GLY A 3 -11.12 -10.60 18.47
N GLU A 4 -11.68 -11.63 19.10
CA GLU A 4 -12.83 -12.36 18.56
C GLU A 4 -14.14 -11.58 18.66
N SER A 5 -14.24 -10.65 19.62
CA SER A 5 -15.35 -9.70 19.72
C SER A 5 -15.20 -8.51 18.78
N LEU A 6 -13.96 -8.04 18.57
CA LEU A 6 -13.66 -6.88 17.72
C LEU A 6 -13.72 -7.23 16.22
N TYR A 7 -13.22 -8.40 15.85
CA TYR A 7 -13.13 -8.86 14.47
C TYR A 7 -14.46 -8.78 13.69
N PRO A 8 -15.61 -9.28 14.17
CA PRO A 8 -16.87 -9.18 13.44
C PRO A 8 -17.37 -7.74 13.27
N LEU A 9 -16.96 -6.80 14.13
CA LEU A 9 -17.31 -5.38 13.98
C LEU A 9 -16.46 -4.72 12.89
N VAL A 10 -15.16 -5.02 12.88
CA VAL A 10 -14.24 -4.54 11.84
C VAL A 10 -14.57 -5.20 10.49
N GLU A 11 -14.90 -6.49 10.46
CA GLU A 11 -15.25 -7.22 9.23
C GLU A 11 -16.48 -6.65 8.52
N ARG A 12 -17.46 -6.14 9.28
CA ARG A 12 -18.63 -5.45 8.72
C ARG A 12 -18.27 -4.12 8.06
N LEU A 13 -17.20 -3.47 8.50
CA LEU A 13 -16.71 -2.21 7.96
C LEU A 13 -15.77 -2.46 6.77
N GLU A 14 -14.76 -3.31 6.97
CA GLU A 14 -13.66 -3.55 6.04
C GLU A 14 -13.34 -5.04 5.97
N ARG A 15 -14.08 -5.80 5.17
CA ARG A 15 -13.98 -7.26 5.09
C ARG A 15 -12.63 -7.76 4.59
N ASP A 16 -12.04 -7.05 3.62
CA ASP A 16 -10.81 -7.47 2.94
C ASP A 16 -9.57 -7.33 3.83
N SER A 17 -9.56 -6.28 4.66
CA SER A 17 -8.46 -5.96 5.58
C SER A 17 -8.81 -6.19 7.06
N ALA A 18 -9.93 -6.85 7.36
CA ALA A 18 -10.45 -7.03 8.71
C ALA A 18 -9.41 -7.64 9.65
N ALA A 19 -8.74 -8.71 9.22
CA ALA A 19 -7.73 -9.40 10.02
C ALA A 19 -6.52 -8.49 10.33
N LYS A 20 -6.05 -7.72 9.35
CA LYS A 20 -4.90 -6.81 9.52
C LYS A 20 -5.25 -5.62 10.40
N VAL A 21 -6.39 -4.98 10.14
CA VAL A 21 -6.88 -3.85 10.93
C VAL A 21 -7.16 -4.27 12.37
N THR A 22 -7.84 -5.41 12.57
CA THR A 22 -8.08 -5.96 13.92
C THR A 22 -6.77 -6.27 14.63
N GLY A 23 -5.78 -6.85 13.93
CA GLY A 23 -4.45 -7.07 14.48
C GLY A 23 -3.79 -5.79 14.98
N MET A 24 -3.81 -4.72 14.18
CA MET A 24 -3.24 -3.42 14.55
C MET A 24 -3.97 -2.77 15.73
N LEU A 25 -5.29 -2.89 15.77
CA LEU A 25 -6.11 -2.36 16.88
C LEU A 25 -5.82 -3.11 18.20
N LEU A 26 -5.48 -4.41 18.12
CA LEU A 26 -5.11 -5.22 19.28
C LEU A 26 -3.69 -4.93 19.80
N GLU A 27 -2.86 -4.18 19.06
CA GLU A 27 -1.57 -3.68 19.56
C GLU A 27 -1.74 -2.49 20.52
N MET A 28 -2.96 -1.95 20.65
CA MET A 28 -3.30 -0.86 21.56
C MET A 28 -3.58 -1.38 22.98
N ASP A 29 -3.62 -0.47 23.96
CA ASP A 29 -3.98 -0.80 25.34
C ASP A 29 -5.37 -1.43 25.45
N GLN A 30 -5.51 -2.39 26.37
CA GLN A 30 -6.77 -3.11 26.58
C GLN A 30 -7.97 -2.17 26.83
N THR A 31 -7.73 -1.08 27.57
CA THR A 31 -8.71 -0.03 27.86
C THR A 31 -9.16 0.73 26.62
N GLU A 32 -8.26 1.01 25.67
CA GLU A 32 -8.64 1.63 24.41
C GLU A 32 -9.48 0.67 23.56
N VAL A 33 -9.07 -0.60 23.45
CA VAL A 33 -9.82 -1.61 22.69
C VAL A 33 -11.24 -1.78 23.23
N LEU A 34 -11.42 -1.76 24.56
CA LEU A 34 -12.75 -1.78 25.19
C LEU A 34 -13.58 -0.56 24.80
N HIS A 35 -12.98 0.65 24.83
CA HIS A 35 -13.68 1.87 24.42
C HIS A 35 -14.13 1.82 22.95
N LEU A 36 -13.35 1.19 22.07
CA LEU A 36 -13.73 0.97 20.67
C LEU A 36 -14.91 0.00 20.52
N LEU A 37 -15.02 -1.01 21.38
CA LEU A 37 -16.17 -1.93 21.41
C LEU A 37 -17.45 -1.22 21.89
N GLU A 38 -17.31 -0.27 22.82
CA GLU A 38 -18.44 0.52 23.34
C GLU A 38 -18.85 1.67 22.42
N SER A 39 -17.93 2.17 21.59
CA SER A 39 -18.14 3.34 20.72
C SER A 39 -17.95 3.01 19.24
N PRO A 40 -19.04 2.79 18.46
CA PRO A 40 -18.93 2.46 17.03
C PRO A 40 -18.32 3.59 16.19
N GLU A 41 -18.51 4.85 16.58
CA GLU A 41 -17.86 6.00 15.93
C GLU A 41 -16.34 5.99 16.12
N ALA A 42 -15.88 5.68 17.34
CA ALA A 42 -14.45 5.58 17.64
C ALA A 42 -13.82 4.40 16.88
N LEU A 43 -14.49 3.24 16.83
CA LEU A 43 -14.05 2.10 16.04
C LEU A 43 -13.91 2.48 14.56
N LYS A 44 -14.90 3.14 13.96
CA LYS A 44 -14.85 3.54 12.56
C LYS A 44 -13.71 4.52 12.26
N ALA A 45 -13.49 5.50 13.14
CA ALA A 45 -12.37 6.43 13.02
C ALA A 45 -11.03 5.69 13.07
N LYS A 46 -10.84 4.79 14.04
CA LYS A 46 -9.61 4.00 14.17
C LYS A 46 -9.38 3.02 13.04
N VAL A 47 -10.44 2.40 12.52
CA VAL A 47 -10.36 1.54 11.32
C VAL A 47 -9.89 2.35 10.12
N ALA A 48 -10.37 3.59 9.93
CA ALA A 48 -9.92 4.46 8.85
C ALA A 48 -8.44 4.84 8.99
N GLU A 49 -7.98 5.18 10.19
CA GLU A 49 -6.56 5.46 10.48
C GLU A 49 -5.70 4.21 10.18
N ALA A 50 -6.09 3.05 10.68
CA ALA A 50 -5.38 1.79 10.45
C ALA A 50 -5.33 1.44 8.97
N MET A 51 -6.39 1.69 8.20
CA MET A 51 -6.42 1.49 6.75
C MET A 51 -5.44 2.40 6.01
N GLU A 52 -5.28 3.65 6.45
CA GLU A 52 -4.30 4.57 5.88
C GLU A 52 -2.87 4.09 6.14
N VAL A 53 -2.59 3.64 7.37
CA VAL A 53 -1.30 3.04 7.72
C VAL A 53 -1.06 1.76 6.91
N LEU A 54 -2.05 0.89 6.79
CA LEU A 54 -1.95 -0.33 5.97
C LEU A 54 -1.67 0.00 4.50
N ARG A 55 -2.26 1.06 3.96
CA ARG A 55 -1.97 1.50 2.59
C ARG A 55 -0.54 2.00 2.45
N SER A 56 -0.04 2.76 3.42
CA SER A 56 1.35 3.22 3.45
C SER A 56 2.32 2.04 3.53
N VAL A 57 2.06 1.11 4.46
CA VAL A 57 2.85 -0.11 4.65
C VAL A 57 2.76 -1.02 3.43
N ALA A 58 1.60 -1.16 2.80
CA ALA A 58 1.43 -1.95 1.58
C ALA A 58 2.20 -1.33 0.40
N ALA A 59 2.19 0.00 0.24
CA ALA A 59 3.01 0.68 -0.76
C ALA A 59 4.51 0.48 -0.51
N GLN A 60 4.93 0.44 0.76
CA GLN A 60 6.31 0.14 1.15
C GLN A 60 6.67 -1.35 0.99
N GLN A 61 5.72 -2.27 1.22
CA GLN A 61 5.90 -3.71 1.06
C GLN A 61 5.90 -4.13 -0.41
N GLN A 62 5.16 -3.43 -1.28
CA GLN A 62 5.20 -3.66 -2.73
C GLN A 62 6.59 -3.32 -3.30
N ALA A 63 7.29 -2.33 -2.72
CA ALA A 63 8.67 -1.98 -3.08
C ALA A 63 9.73 -3.01 -2.63
N ASN A 64 9.33 -4.00 -1.80
CA ASN A 64 10.21 -5.07 -1.31
C ASN A 64 10.07 -6.39 -2.08
N ASN A 65 9.18 -6.45 -3.09
CA ASN A 65 9.13 -7.57 -4.02
C ASN A 65 10.17 -7.34 -5.13
N PRO A 66 11.25 -8.14 -5.24
CA PRO A 66 12.24 -7.97 -6.31
C PRO A 66 11.63 -8.13 -7.71
N ALA A 67 10.46 -8.79 -7.82
CA ALA A 67 9.70 -8.91 -9.06
C ALA A 67 9.02 -7.59 -9.50
N ASP A 68 8.62 -6.72 -8.56
CA ASP A 68 8.00 -5.43 -8.88
C ASP A 68 9.04 -4.34 -9.22
N ARG A 69 10.29 -4.52 -8.76
CA ARG A 69 11.42 -3.72 -9.27
C ARG A 69 11.59 -3.88 -10.78
N LEU A 70 11.33 -5.06 -11.33
CA LEU A 70 11.38 -5.28 -12.79
C LEU A 70 10.21 -4.61 -13.53
N ALA A 71 9.02 -4.56 -12.91
CA ALA A 71 7.86 -3.87 -13.45
C ALA A 71 8.03 -2.33 -13.41
N SER A 72 8.60 -1.78 -12.34
CA SER A 72 8.93 -0.35 -12.23
C SER A 72 10.13 0.06 -13.08
N LEU A 73 11.09 -0.85 -13.36
CA LEU A 73 12.09 -0.62 -14.42
C LEU A 73 11.46 -0.64 -15.83
N SER A 74 10.34 -1.34 -16.03
CA SER A 74 9.68 -1.44 -17.34
C SER A 74 8.90 -0.17 -17.74
N LEU A 75 8.47 0.67 -16.79
CA LEU A 75 7.91 1.98 -17.13
C LEU A 75 8.96 2.96 -17.71
N ASN A 76 10.26 2.67 -17.53
CA ASN A 76 11.30 3.43 -18.20
C ASN A 76 11.53 2.96 -19.65
N ASP A 77 11.04 1.78 -20.03
CA ASP A 77 11.22 1.25 -21.38
C ASP A 77 10.37 2.02 -22.40
N ASN A 78 9.19 2.51 -22.03
CA ASN A 78 8.35 3.30 -22.94
C ASN A 78 8.85 4.73 -23.09
N LEU A 79 9.36 5.36 -22.02
CA LEU A 79 10.03 6.66 -22.09
C LEU A 79 11.36 6.58 -22.84
N VAL A 80 12.19 5.56 -22.58
CA VAL A 80 13.43 5.33 -23.32
C VAL A 80 13.15 4.96 -24.77
N LYS A 81 12.12 4.14 -25.07
CA LYS A 81 11.68 3.88 -26.46
C LYS A 81 11.17 5.15 -27.13
N LEU A 82 10.39 5.99 -26.44
CA LEU A 82 9.86 7.24 -27.00
C LEU A 82 10.97 8.28 -27.21
N VAL A 83 11.94 8.37 -26.30
CA VAL A 83 13.14 9.21 -26.43
C VAL A 83 14.04 8.69 -27.55
N LYS A 84 14.23 7.36 -27.67
CA LYS A 84 15.05 6.73 -28.72
C LYS A 84 14.40 6.79 -30.10
N ILE A 85 13.07 6.70 -30.18
CA ILE A 85 12.28 6.96 -31.41
C ILE A 85 12.37 8.44 -31.80
N ARG A 86 12.32 9.37 -30.83
CA ARG A 86 12.50 10.81 -31.08
C ARG A 86 13.94 11.14 -31.52
N LEU A 87 14.95 10.47 -30.96
CA LEU A 87 16.37 10.59 -31.35
C LEU A 87 16.66 9.96 -32.72
N LEU A 88 16.05 8.83 -33.08
CA LEU A 88 16.21 8.19 -34.39
C LEU A 88 15.61 9.02 -35.54
N LYS A 89 14.66 9.91 -35.25
CA LYS A 89 14.11 10.89 -36.21
C LYS A 89 14.96 12.18 -36.35
N GLN A 90 15.95 12.38 -35.48
CA GLN A 90 16.74 13.61 -35.39
C GLN A 90 18.23 13.29 -35.19
N GLY A 91 18.90 12.83 -36.26
CA GLY A 91 20.36 12.91 -36.39
C GLY A 91 21.19 11.96 -35.53
N PHE A 92 21.39 10.73 -36.03
CA PHE A 92 22.47 9.84 -35.57
C PHE A 92 23.80 10.30 -36.19
N ASP A 93 24.33 11.44 -35.71
CA ASP A 93 25.61 12.05 -36.15
C ASP A 93 26.67 12.08 -35.04
N LEU A 94 26.57 11.23 -34.00
CA LEU A 94 27.53 11.27 -32.89
C LEU A 94 28.22 9.93 -32.55
N PHE A 95 28.26 8.99 -33.48
CA PHE A 95 29.08 7.78 -33.30
C PHE A 95 29.91 7.38 -34.53
N LYS A 96 30.38 8.38 -35.31
CA LYS A 96 31.37 8.12 -36.36
C LYS A 96 32.64 8.95 -36.18
N SER A 97 33.64 8.27 -35.63
CA SER A 97 35.10 8.42 -35.84
C SER A 97 35.84 9.62 -35.25
N PRO A 98 37.19 9.53 -35.16
CA PRO A 98 38.07 8.38 -35.44
C PRO A 98 38.43 7.50 -34.23
#